data_AF-A0A1C7DJH4-F1
#
_entry.id   AF-A0A1C7DJH4-F1
#
_cell.length_a   1.000
_cell.length_b   1.000
_cell.length_c   1.000
_cell.angle_alpha   90.00
_cell.angle_beta   90.00
_cell.angle_gamma   90.00
#
_symmetry.space_group_name_H-M   'P 1'
#
loop_
_entity.id
_entity.type
_entity.pdbx_description
1 polymer ?
#
loop_
_entity_poly.entity_id
_entity_poly.type
_entity_poly.pdbx_seq_one_letter_code
_entity_poly.pdbx_strand_id
1 'polypeptide(L)' 'MGFWYFLITLIGLFLVFEALFKKKRFSPPVRIGIIFVGFIFLAFSLFMFSPGSDEIIADLLDLS' A
#
# COMPACT_ATOMS: atom_id res chain seq x y z
N MET A 1 7.71 8.33 12.70
CA MET A 1 6.75 8.34 11.57
C MET A 1 7.03 7.22 10.58
N GLY A 2 8.29 6.99 10.15
CA GLY A 2 8.65 5.91 9.22
C GLY A 2 8.29 4.47 9.63
N PHE A 3 8.16 4.17 10.93
CA PHE A 3 7.72 2.85 11.40
C PHE A 3 6.32 2.48 10.89
N TRP A 4 5.39 3.45 10.86
CA TRP A 4 4.03 3.23 10.38
C TRP A 4 4.00 2.97 8.87
N TYR A 5 4.81 3.70 8.10
CA TYR A 5 4.94 3.48 6.66
C TYR A 5 5.53 2.10 6.38
N PHE A 6 6.57 1.69 7.12
CA PHE A 6 7.11 0.34 7.01
C PHE A 6 6.06 -0.75 7.27
N LEU A 7 5.17 -0.53 8.25
CA LEU A 7 4.07 -1.43 8.54
C LEU A 7 3.07 -1.52 7.38
N ILE A 8 2.72 -0.38 6.77
CA ILE A 8 1.85 -0.32 5.58
C ILE A 8 2.48 -1.04 4.39
N THR A 9 3.79 -0.87 4.17
CA THR A 9 4.53 -1.62 3.15
C THR A 9 4.44 -3.12 3.37
N LEU A 10 4.64 -3.58 4.61
CA LEU A 10 4.56 -4.99 4.96
C LEU A 10 3.15 -5.56 4.72
N ILE A 11 2.10 -4.80 5.07
CA ILE A 11 0.71 -5.20 4.85
C ILE A 11 0.41 -5.29 3.34
N GLY A 12 0.83 -4.29 2.56
CA GLY A 12 0.68 -4.29 1.10
C GLY A 12 1.39 -5.48 0.44
N LEU A 13 2.62 -5.77 0.89
CA LEU A 13 3.38 -6.92 0.42
C LEU A 13 2.67 -8.24 0.78
N PHE A 14 2.16 -8.37 2.01
CA PHE A 14 1.44 -9.56 2.44
C PHE A 14 0.17 -9.79 1.61
N LEU A 15 -0.59 -8.74 1.34
CA LEU A 15 -1.79 -8.78 0.48
C LEU A 15 -1.46 -9.24 -0.94
N VAL A 16 -0.41 -8.69 -1.55
CA VAL A 16 0.05 -9.09 -2.89
C VAL A 16 0.53 -10.54 -2.90
N PHE A 17 1.30 -10.96 -1.89
CA PHE A 17 1.76 -12.34 -1.75
C PHE A 17 0.59 -13.32 -1.55
N GLU A 18 -0.37 -13.01 -0.67
CA GLU A 18 -1.53 -13.89 -0.46
C GLU A 18 -2.34 -14.04 -1.74
N ALA A 19 -2.59 -12.95 -2.46
CA ALA A 19 -3.31 -12.99 -3.72
C ALA A 19 -2.53 -13.73 -4.81
N LEU A 20 -1.20 -13.61 -4.87
CA LEU A 20 -0.38 -14.31 -5.86
C LEU A 20 -0.29 -15.82 -5.59
N PHE A 21 0.00 -16.22 -4.35
CA PHE A 21 0.28 -17.61 -3.99
C PHE A 21 -0.97 -18.43 -3.66
N LYS A 22 -2.03 -17.82 -3.10
CA LYS A 22 -3.29 -18.53 -2.78
C LYS A 22 -4.35 -18.38 -3.87
N LYS A 23 -3.99 -18.74 -5.11
CA LYS A 23 -4.86 -18.70 -6.30
C LYS A 23 -6.22 -19.39 -6.13
N LYS A 24 -6.31 -20.42 -5.27
CA LYS A 24 -7.55 -21.20 -5.05
C LYS A 24 -8.51 -20.57 -4.02
N ARG A 25 -8.06 -19.55 -3.26
CA ARG A 25 -8.85 -18.97 -2.16
C ARG A 25 -9.83 -17.88 -2.63
N PHE A 26 -9.49 -17.19 -3.72
CA PHE A 26 -10.25 -16.04 -4.22
C PHE A 26 -10.65 -16.24 -5.67
N SER A 27 -11.84 -15.75 -6.02
CA SER A 27 -12.29 -15.72 -7.42
C SER A 27 -11.39 -14.79 -8.25
N PRO A 28 -11.22 -15.03 -9.57
CA PRO A 28 -10.36 -14.22 -10.43
C PRO A 28 -10.55 -12.70 -10.34
N PRO A 29 -11.78 -12.13 -10.32
CA PRO A 29 -11.96 -10.68 -10.22
C PRO A 29 -11.57 -10.13 -8.84
N VAL A 30 -11.89 -10.85 -7.77
CA VAL A 30 -11.53 -10.46 -6.39
C VAL A 30 -10.02 -10.46 -6.21
N ARG A 31 -9.33 -11.46 -6.78
CA ARG A 31 -7.88 -11.56 -6.76
C ARG A 31 -7.20 -10.36 -7.42
N ILE A 32 -7.70 -9.92 -8.58
CA ILE A 32 -7.18 -8.73 -9.26
C ILE A 32 -7.39 -7.49 -8.40
N GLY A 33 -8.56 -7.35 -7.78
CA GLY A 33 -8.83 -6.26 -6.84
C GLY A 33 -7.85 -6.23 -5.65
N ILE A 34 -7.59 -7.38 -5.03
CA ILE A 34 -6.64 -7.48 -3.90
C ILE A 34 -5.22 -7.13 -4.33
N ILE A 35 -4.77 -7.59 -5.50
CA ILE A 35 -3.45 -7.24 -6.04
C ILE A 35 -3.37 -5.73 -6.30
N PHE A 36 -4.41 -5.14 -6.90
CA PHE A 36 -4.45 -3.71 -7.20
C PHE A 36 -4.38 -2.86 -5.92
N VAL A 37 -5.20 -3.20 -4.91
CA VAL A 37 -5.19 -2.54 -3.60
C VAL A 37 -3.85 -2.71 -2.90
N GLY A 38 -3.28 -3.91 -2.90
CA GLY A 38 -1.96 -4.17 -2.32
C GLY A 38 -0.85 -3.36 -3.01
N PHE A 39 -0.94 -3.19 -4.33
CA PHE A 39 0.01 -2.37 -5.09
C PHE A 39 -0.13 -0.88 -4.77
N ILE A 40 -1.36 -0.38 -4.59
CA ILE A 40 -1.61 1.00 -4.13
C ILE A 40 -0.97 1.23 -2.76
N PHE A 41 -1.15 0.32 -1.80
CA PHE A 41 -0.53 0.43 -0.48
C PHE A 41 1.00 0.42 -0.53
N LEU A 42 1.57 -0.41 -1.41
CA LEU A 42 3.01 -0.44 -1.65
C LEU A 42 3.52 0.88 -2.23
N ALA A 43 2.87 1.39 -3.28
CA ALA A 43 3.23 2.65 -3.92
C ALA A 43 3.07 3.85 -2.97
N PHE A 44 1.96 3.90 -2.23
CA PHE A 44 1.69 4.97 -1.27
C PHE A 44 2.69 4.98 -0.12
N SER A 45 3.05 3.81 0.39
CA SER A 45 4.05 3.72 1.45
C SER A 45 5.44 4.13 0.97
N LEU A 46 5.84 3.71 -0.24
CA LEU A 46 7.10 4.14 -0.86
C LEU A 46 7.12 5.66 -1.06
N PHE A 47 5.99 6.26 -1.44
CA PHE A 47 5.86 7.70 -1.55
C PHE A 47 6.07 8.39 -0.19
N MET A 48 5.46 7.89 0.90
CA MET A 48 5.68 8.42 2.25
C MET A 48 7.08 8.18 2.82
N PHE A 49 7.87 7.27 2.23
CA PHE A 49 9.29 7.12 2.56
C PHE A 49 10.19 8.16 1.89
N SER A 50 9.68 8.87 0.86
CA SER A 50 10.44 9.93 0.20
C SER A 50 10.57 11.16 1.11
N PRO A 51 11.75 11.78 1.19
CA PRO A 51 11.90 13.07 1.88
C PRO A 51 11.04 14.15 1.20
N GLY A 52 10.35 14.99 1.99
CA GLY A 52 9.41 16.01 1.51
C GLY A 52 7.99 15.51 1.22
N SER A 53 7.71 14.21 1.42
CA SER A 53 6.35 13.66 1.26
C SER A 53 5.39 14.11 2.36
N ASP A 54 5.92 14.45 3.53
CA ASP A 54 5.19 15.01 4.67
C ASP A 54 4.64 16.41 4.37
N GLU A 55 5.41 17.26 3.71
CA GLU A 55 4.94 18.58 3.25
C GLU A 55 3.83 18.45 2.20
N ILE A 56 4.02 17.55 1.21
CA ILE A 56 3.02 17.31 0.16
C ILE A 56 1.70 16.79 0.77
N ILE A 57 1.78 15.91 1.76
CA ILE A 57 0.59 15.32 2.40
C ILE A 57 -0.10 16.32 3.34
N ALA A 58 0.66 17.19 4.00
CA ALA A 58 0.11 18.28 4.81
C ALA A 58 -0.69 19.27 3.94
N ASP A 59 -0.17 19.61 2.75
CA ASP A 59 -0.83 20.49 1.78
C ASP A 59 -2.07 19.83 1.15
N LEU A 60 -1.99 18.54 0.83
CA LEU A 60 -3.12 17.75 0.32
C LEU A 60 -4.28 17.58 1.30
N LEU A 61 -3.97 17.53 2.60
CA LEU A 61 -4.95 17.34 3.66
C LEU A 61 -5.42 18.66 4.28
N ASP A 62 -4.98 19.81 3.73
CA ASP A 62 -5.25 21.15 4.26
C ASP A 62 -4.95 21.24 5.77
N LEU A 63 -3.87 20.54 6.17
CA LEU A 63 -3.35 20.50 7.53
C LEU A 63 -2.28 21.59 7.75
N SER A 64 -2.12 22.50 6.79
CA SER A 64 -1.19 23.64 6.79
C SER A 64 -1.47 24.65 7.88
#